data_AF-A0AAW0VV32-F1
#
_entry.id   AF-A0AAW0VV32-F1
#
_cell.length_a   1.000
_cell.length_b   1.000
_cell.length_c   1.000
_cell.angle_alpha   90.00
_cell.angle_beta   90.00
_cell.angle_gamma   90.00
#
_symmetry.space_group_name_H-M   'P 1'
#
loop_
_entity.id
_entity.type
_entity.pdbx_description
1 polymer ?
#
loop_
_entity_poly.entity_id
_entity_poly.type
_entity_poly.pdbx_seq_one_letter_code
_entity_poly.pdbx_strand_id
1 'polypeptide(L)'
;GVGYGAAVMSVWLNIYYIIVLAWGLFYFFMSLTSQLPWGSCDNWWNTATCVSPYARSDLECWEESFNTTANQSFCRVGNLSRVHVLNITDPVKEFWEKRALQISEGIDHPGTVRWDLALTLLVAWILCYFCIWKGVKWTGKVVYFTALFPYLLMFILFIRGVTLPGAMTGIRYYLIPDIDKLKDITVWVEAVSQVFWSYALVLGSLIALGSYNKFDNNCYRSRPGLPGLSVSSTAAACVAALVCTLLPHVSYAGTRLSVLHYRRLRHGCVRRVAQVPA
;
A
#
# COMPACT_ATOMS: atom_id res chain seq x y z
N GLY A 1 6.81 -33.34 9.44
CA GLY A 1 5.71 -32.72 8.68
C GLY A 1 5.74 -31.20 8.77
N VAL A 2 5.45 -30.63 9.94
CA VAL A 2 5.26 -29.17 10.14
C VAL A 2 6.41 -28.30 9.60
N GLY A 3 7.68 -28.67 9.85
CA GLY A 3 8.83 -27.93 9.33
C GLY A 3 8.90 -27.86 7.80
N TYR A 4 8.57 -28.95 7.10
CA TYR A 4 8.48 -28.96 5.64
C TYR A 4 7.34 -28.07 5.15
N GLY A 5 6.19 -28.09 5.83
CA GLY A 5 5.08 -27.18 5.53
C GLY A 5 5.47 -25.71 5.68
N ALA A 6 6.14 -25.35 6.77
CA ALA A 6 6.63 -23.98 6.99
C ALA A 6 7.66 -23.55 5.93
N ALA A 7 8.56 -24.45 5.53
CA ALA A 7 9.55 -24.19 4.49
C ALA A 7 8.87 -23.92 3.12
N VAL A 8 7.89 -24.74 2.73
CA VAL A 8 7.13 -24.53 1.49
C VAL A 8 6.40 -23.19 1.54
N MET A 9 5.68 -22.88 2.62
CA MET A 9 5.00 -21.59 2.77
C MET A 9 5.98 -20.41 2.70
N SER A 10 7.16 -20.55 3.32
CA SER A 10 8.21 -19.54 3.25
C SER A 10 8.70 -19.31 1.82
N VAL A 11 8.88 -20.35 1.02
CA VAL A 11 9.29 -20.21 -0.40
C VAL A 11 8.27 -19.38 -1.19
N TRP A 12 6.97 -19.68 -1.05
CA TRP A 12 5.91 -18.97 -1.75
C TRP A 12 5.84 -17.50 -1.34
N LEU A 13 5.98 -17.22 -0.04
CA LEU A 13 6.03 -15.85 0.46
C LEU A 13 7.26 -15.11 -0.07
N ASN A 14 8.44 -15.73 -0.10
CA ASN A 14 9.64 -15.08 -0.62
C ASN A 14 9.49 -14.72 -2.12
N ILE A 15 8.91 -15.61 -2.93
CA ILE A 15 8.62 -15.33 -4.35
C ILE A 15 7.67 -14.13 -4.49
N TYR A 16 6.63 -14.07 -3.66
CA TYR A 16 5.67 -12.97 -3.68
C TYR A 16 6.29 -11.64 -3.21
N TYR A 17 6.97 -11.65 -2.05
CA TYR A 17 7.50 -10.42 -1.44
C TYR A 17 8.65 -9.81 -2.23
N ILE A 18 9.49 -10.61 -2.92
CA ILE A 18 10.55 -10.05 -3.74
C ILE A 18 10.01 -9.27 -4.95
N ILE A 19 8.85 -9.65 -5.48
CA ILE A 19 8.14 -8.88 -6.52
C ILE A 19 7.68 -7.53 -5.97
N VAL A 20 7.13 -7.50 -4.75
CA VAL A 20 6.73 -6.23 -4.10
C VAL A 20 7.93 -5.33 -3.86
N LEU A 21 9.07 -5.88 -3.44
CA LEU A 21 10.32 -5.13 -3.32
C LEU A 21 10.79 -4.58 -4.67
N ALA A 22 10.68 -5.35 -5.75
CA ALA A 22 11.01 -4.90 -7.09
C ALA A 22 10.13 -3.73 -7.56
N TRP A 23 8.84 -3.73 -7.21
CA TRP A 23 7.94 -2.59 -7.43
C TRP A 23 8.37 -1.37 -6.62
N GLY A 24 8.75 -1.55 -5.35
CA GLY A 24 9.28 -0.48 -4.51
C GLY A 24 10.54 0.16 -5.10
N LEU A 25 11.49 -0.66 -5.58
CA LEU A 25 12.70 -0.18 -6.25
C LEU A 25 12.38 0.53 -7.57
N PHE A 26 11.44 0.01 -8.36
CA PHE A 26 10.98 0.66 -9.58
C PHE A 26 10.44 2.06 -9.30
N TYR A 27 9.55 2.22 -8.32
CA TYR A 27 9.05 3.53 -7.91
C TYR A 27 10.14 4.43 -7.34
N PHE A 28 11.09 3.88 -6.59
CA PHE A 28 12.23 4.63 -6.08
C PHE A 28 13.05 5.25 -7.23
N PHE A 29 13.45 4.46 -8.22
CA PHE A 29 14.20 4.99 -9.37
C PHE A 29 13.39 5.99 -10.20
N MET A 30 12.10 5.73 -10.41
CA MET A 30 11.21 6.66 -11.12
C MET A 30 10.94 7.95 -10.34
N SER A 31 11.16 7.97 -9.02
CA SER A 31 11.02 9.19 -8.20
C SER A 31 12.23 10.12 -8.25
N LEU A 32 13.34 9.69 -8.86
CA LEU A 32 14.56 10.50 -9.01
C LEU A 32 14.47 11.50 -10.18
N THR A 33 13.39 11.47 -10.96
CA THR A 33 13.16 12.43 -12.05
C THR A 33 12.66 13.78 -11.52
N SER A 34 12.98 14.87 -12.21
CA SER A 34 12.59 16.24 -11.81
C SER A 34 11.07 16.45 -11.77
N GLN A 35 10.34 15.80 -12.68
CA GLN A 35 8.89 15.74 -12.67
C GLN A 35 8.47 14.28 -12.41
N LEU A 36 7.53 14.09 -11.49
CA LEU A 36 7.04 12.76 -11.17
C LEU A 36 6.16 12.24 -12.32
N PRO A 37 6.41 11.03 -12.86
CA PRO A 37 5.65 10.47 -13.98
C PRO A 37 4.16 10.28 -13.71
N TRP A 38 3.78 10.14 -12.44
CA TRP A 38 2.38 10.02 -11.99
C TRP A 38 1.79 11.33 -11.47
N GLY A 39 2.50 12.45 -11.63
CA GLY A 39 2.05 13.79 -11.21
C GLY A 39 1.10 14.46 -12.19
N SER A 40 1.22 14.17 -13.49
CA SER A 40 0.42 14.78 -14.56
C SER A 40 -0.23 13.74 -15.49
N CYS A 41 -1.25 14.18 -16.23
CA CYS A 41 -1.88 13.38 -17.27
C CYS A 41 -1.19 13.50 -18.64
N ASP A 42 -0.10 14.25 -18.75
CA ASP A 42 0.58 14.56 -20.01
C ASP A 42 1.64 13.52 -20.41
N ASN A 43 1.24 12.26 -20.47
CA ASN A 43 2.13 11.16 -20.82
C ASN A 43 1.54 10.25 -21.90
N TRP A 44 2.38 9.57 -22.66
CA TRP A 44 1.97 8.72 -23.79
C TRP A 44 1.10 7.52 -23.40
N TRP A 45 1.13 7.09 -22.13
CA TRP A 45 0.32 5.98 -21.63
C TRP A 45 -1.04 6.42 -21.08
N ASN A 46 -1.28 7.72 -20.93
CA ASN A 46 -2.51 8.24 -20.35
C ASN A 46 -3.62 8.30 -21.40
N THR A 47 -4.85 8.03 -20.96
CA THR A 47 -6.05 8.20 -21.80
C THR A 47 -6.69 9.57 -21.63
N ALA A 48 -7.55 9.94 -22.58
CA ALA A 48 -8.27 11.21 -22.58
C ALA A 48 -9.21 11.42 -21.36
N THR A 49 -9.50 10.36 -20.60
CA THR A 49 -10.29 10.41 -19.36
C THR A 49 -9.44 10.59 -18.09
N CYS A 50 -8.13 10.74 -18.23
CA CYS A 50 -7.22 11.02 -17.12
C CYS A 50 -7.40 12.46 -16.64
N VAL A 51 -7.67 12.64 -15.35
CA VAL A 51 -7.74 13.97 -14.72
C VAL A 51 -6.97 13.93 -13.41
N SER A 52 -6.13 14.93 -13.18
CA SER A 52 -5.45 15.07 -11.90
C SER A 52 -6.48 15.33 -10.78
N PRO A 53 -6.23 14.86 -9.55
CA PRO A 53 -7.17 15.11 -8.45
C PRO A 53 -7.41 16.59 -8.15
N TYR A 54 -6.43 17.45 -8.43
CA TYR A 54 -6.54 18.90 -8.28
C TYR A 54 -7.43 19.52 -9.35
N ALA A 55 -7.29 19.08 -10.61
CA ALA A 55 -8.15 19.56 -11.70
C ALA A 55 -9.57 18.96 -11.64
N ARG A 56 -9.80 17.93 -10.80
CA ARG A 56 -11.12 17.31 -10.69
C ARG A 56 -12.17 18.23 -10.05
N SER A 57 -11.77 19.12 -9.14
CA SER A 57 -12.70 20.10 -8.55
C SER A 57 -13.19 21.14 -9.55
N ASP A 58 -12.42 21.39 -10.59
CA ASP A 58 -12.67 22.46 -11.56
C ASP A 58 -13.44 21.93 -12.79
N LEU A 59 -13.81 20.65 -12.80
CA LEU A 59 -14.58 20.04 -13.87
C LEU A 59 -16.05 20.48 -13.81
N GLU A 60 -16.60 20.85 -14.96
CA GLU A 60 -18.04 21.03 -15.15
C GLU A 60 -18.72 19.65 -15.13
N CYS A 61 -19.44 19.36 -14.04
CA CYS A 61 -20.21 18.13 -13.87
C CYS A 61 -21.70 18.43 -13.66
N TRP A 62 -22.57 17.59 -14.22
CA TRP A 62 -24.02 17.66 -14.06
C TRP A 62 -24.60 16.29 -13.75
N GLU A 63 -25.78 16.27 -13.12
CA GLU A 63 -26.55 15.06 -12.89
C GLU A 63 -27.63 14.90 -13.96
N GLU A 64 -27.82 13.67 -14.42
CA GLU A 64 -28.87 13.31 -15.35
C GLU A 64 -29.62 12.09 -14.80
N SER A 65 -30.95 12.15 -14.82
CA SER A 65 -31.81 11.09 -14.32
C SER A 65 -32.09 10.06 -15.42
N PHE A 66 -31.70 8.81 -15.19
CA PHE A 66 -31.99 7.70 -16.10
C PHE A 66 -33.03 6.77 -15.44
N ASN A 67 -34.22 6.66 -16.04
CA ASN A 67 -35.29 5.72 -15.63
C ASN A 67 -35.56 5.68 -14.10
N THR A 68 -35.87 6.83 -13.51
CA THR A 68 -36.55 7.02 -12.20
C THR A 68 -35.95 6.36 -10.95
N THR A 69 -34.79 5.69 -11.00
CA THR A 69 -34.19 5.02 -9.82
C THR A 69 -32.69 5.23 -9.62
N ALA A 70 -31.98 5.90 -10.52
CA ALA A 70 -30.58 6.28 -10.29
C ALA A 70 -30.21 7.61 -10.97
N ASN A 71 -29.78 8.60 -10.18
CA ASN A 71 -29.08 9.77 -10.70
C ASN A 71 -27.66 9.35 -11.10
N GLN A 72 -27.27 9.65 -12.33
CA GLN A 72 -25.90 9.45 -12.81
C GLN A 72 -25.23 10.81 -13.00
N SER A 73 -24.00 10.93 -12.53
CA SER A 73 -23.19 12.14 -12.69
C SER A 73 -22.25 12.01 -13.89
N PHE A 74 -22.29 13.02 -14.75
CA PHE A 74 -21.44 13.17 -15.93
C PHE A 74 -20.59 14.43 -15.80
N CYS A 75 -19.39 14.39 -16.38
CA CYS A 75 -18.51 15.55 -16.43
C CYS A 75 -17.97 15.77 -17.84
N ARG A 76 -17.63 17.02 -18.14
CA ARG A 76 -16.91 17.41 -19.35
C ARG A 76 -15.40 17.33 -19.10
N VAL A 77 -14.69 16.50 -19.85
CA VAL A 77 -13.24 16.29 -19.71
C VAL A 77 -12.53 16.69 -21.01
N GLY A 78 -11.92 17.87 -21.03
CA GLY A 78 -11.29 18.41 -22.23
C GLY A 78 -12.26 18.52 -23.41
N ASN A 79 -11.94 17.83 -24.52
CA ASN A 79 -12.80 17.77 -25.72
C ASN A 79 -13.96 16.76 -25.61
N LEU A 80 -13.95 15.88 -24.59
CA LEU A 80 -15.06 14.95 -24.37
C LEU A 80 -16.17 15.63 -23.58
N SER A 81 -17.30 15.82 -24.25
CA SER A 81 -18.47 16.52 -23.71
C SER A 81 -19.31 15.69 -22.76
N ARG A 82 -19.14 14.36 -22.67
CA ARG A 82 -19.92 13.50 -21.77
C ARG A 82 -19.12 12.27 -21.31
N VAL A 83 -18.63 12.31 -20.08
CA VAL A 83 -17.93 11.18 -19.45
C VAL A 83 -18.59 10.86 -18.12
N HIS A 84 -18.96 9.60 -17.90
CA HIS A 84 -19.51 9.16 -16.62
C HIS A 84 -18.43 9.25 -15.53
N VAL A 85 -18.77 9.79 -14.35
CA VAL A 85 -17.79 10.06 -13.28
C VAL A 85 -16.97 8.82 -12.88
N LEU A 86 -17.56 7.62 -12.93
CA LEU A 86 -16.85 6.37 -12.62
C LEU A 86 -15.73 6.00 -13.61
N ASN A 87 -15.78 6.55 -14.83
CA ASN A 87 -14.79 6.29 -15.87
C ASN A 87 -13.60 7.26 -15.81
N ILE A 88 -13.69 8.31 -14.98
CA ILE A 88 -12.60 9.25 -14.78
C ILE A 88 -11.51 8.55 -13.96
N THR A 89 -10.28 8.59 -14.47
CA THR A 89 -9.13 7.91 -13.88
C THR A 89 -8.09 8.91 -13.37
N ASP A 90 -7.40 8.54 -12.29
CA ASP A 90 -6.31 9.34 -11.72
C ASP A 90 -4.97 9.00 -12.43
N PRO A 91 -4.06 9.97 -12.62
CA PRO A 91 -2.76 9.74 -13.26
C PRO A 91 -1.92 8.68 -12.55
N VAL A 92 -2.03 8.57 -11.22
CA VAL A 92 -1.34 7.53 -10.44
C VAL A 92 -1.86 6.13 -10.75
N LYS A 93 -3.18 5.99 -10.97
CA LYS A 93 -3.80 4.72 -11.35
C LYS A 93 -3.38 4.33 -12.76
N GLU A 94 -3.42 5.27 -13.70
CA GLU A 94 -3.03 5.02 -15.10
C GLU A 94 -1.55 4.66 -15.22
N PHE A 95 -0.68 5.36 -14.48
CA PHE A 95 0.73 5.03 -14.40
C PHE A 95 0.93 3.59 -13.93
N TRP A 96 0.25 3.17 -12.87
CA TRP A 96 0.38 1.81 -12.34
C TRP A 96 -0.14 0.75 -13.32
N GLU A 97 -1.35 0.93 -13.85
CA GLU A 97 -2.01 -0.08 -14.68
C GLU A 97 -1.45 -0.13 -16.11
N LYS A 98 -1.16 1.02 -16.73
CA LYS A 98 -0.81 1.13 -18.16
C LYS A 98 0.69 1.30 -18.42
N ARG A 99 1.47 1.90 -17.51
CA ARG A 99 2.92 2.10 -17.70
C ARG A 99 3.79 1.11 -16.91
N ALA A 100 3.52 0.96 -15.62
CA ALA A 100 4.32 0.13 -14.73
C ALA A 100 4.03 -1.35 -14.99
N LEU A 101 2.79 -1.80 -14.72
CA LEU A 101 2.42 -3.20 -14.88
C LEU A 101 2.10 -3.59 -16.33
N GLN A 102 1.42 -2.72 -17.09
CA GLN A 102 0.76 -3.11 -18.34
C GLN A 102 -0.15 -4.32 -18.14
N ILE A 103 -1.21 -4.12 -17.34
CA ILE A 103 -2.11 -5.21 -16.98
C ILE A 103 -2.72 -5.84 -18.24
N SER A 104 -2.63 -7.17 -18.33
CA SER A 104 -3.23 -7.92 -19.44
C SER A 104 -4.74 -8.08 -19.26
N GLU A 105 -5.42 -8.57 -20.30
CA GLU A 105 -6.87 -8.80 -20.28
C GLU A 105 -7.29 -9.87 -19.26
N GLY A 106 -6.43 -10.84 -18.97
CA GLY A 106 -6.72 -11.93 -18.04
C GLY A 106 -5.52 -12.82 -17.73
N ILE A 107 -5.73 -13.77 -16.83
CA ILE A 107 -4.70 -14.74 -16.40
C ILE A 107 -4.30 -15.70 -17.52
N ASP A 108 -5.23 -15.99 -18.43
CA ASP A 108 -5.02 -16.87 -19.59
C ASP A 108 -4.10 -16.24 -20.63
N HIS A 109 -3.91 -14.91 -20.56
CA HIS A 109 -3.10 -14.13 -21.48
C HIS A 109 -2.08 -13.31 -20.68
N PRO A 110 -0.97 -13.93 -20.20
CA PRO A 110 -0.01 -13.28 -19.29
C PRO A 110 0.79 -12.12 -19.91
N GLY A 111 0.60 -11.83 -21.20
CA GLY A 111 1.26 -10.72 -21.89
C GLY A 111 2.77 -10.92 -22.03
N THR A 112 3.51 -9.82 -22.12
CA THR A 112 4.97 -9.81 -22.30
C THR A 112 5.70 -9.41 -21.02
N VAL A 113 6.91 -9.94 -20.82
CA VAL A 113 7.76 -9.56 -19.68
C VAL A 113 8.17 -8.09 -19.79
N ARG A 114 7.94 -7.32 -18.72
CA ARG A 114 8.34 -5.91 -18.60
C ARG A 114 9.80 -5.82 -18.16
N TRP A 115 10.69 -5.43 -19.08
CA TRP A 115 12.13 -5.36 -18.81
C TRP A 115 12.50 -4.42 -17.67
N ASP A 116 11.82 -3.28 -17.54
CA ASP A 116 12.03 -2.34 -16.41
C ASP A 116 11.82 -3.04 -15.06
N LEU A 117 10.76 -3.85 -14.94
CA LEU A 117 10.46 -4.62 -13.73
C LEU A 117 11.35 -5.85 -13.57
N ALA A 118 11.74 -6.49 -14.67
CA ALA A 118 12.67 -7.61 -14.63
C ALA A 118 14.05 -7.17 -14.11
N LEU A 119 14.51 -5.99 -14.53
CA LEU A 119 15.77 -5.40 -14.06
C LEU A 119 15.68 -5.02 -12.58
N THR A 120 14.61 -4.36 -12.13
CA THR A 120 14.46 -4.02 -10.71
C THR A 120 14.30 -5.26 -9.84
N LEU A 121 13.70 -6.34 -10.36
CA LEU A 121 13.66 -7.64 -9.71
C LEU A 121 15.06 -8.26 -9.58
N LEU A 122 15.87 -8.21 -10.63
CA LEU A 122 17.27 -8.67 -10.57
C LEU A 122 18.06 -7.88 -9.52
N VAL A 123 17.90 -6.56 -9.49
CA VAL A 123 18.53 -5.70 -8.47
C VAL A 123 18.05 -6.07 -7.06
N ALA A 124 16.75 -6.32 -6.86
CA ALA A 124 16.22 -6.76 -5.58
C ALA A 124 16.86 -8.06 -5.10
N TRP A 125 17.01 -9.06 -5.98
CA TRP A 125 17.70 -10.32 -5.68
C TRP A 125 19.16 -10.11 -5.30
N ILE A 126 19.88 -9.28 -6.04
CA ILE A 126 21.29 -8.94 -5.74
C ILE A 126 21.40 -8.29 -4.37
N LEU A 127 20.54 -7.31 -4.07
CA LEU A 127 20.50 -6.64 -2.76
C LEU A 127 20.20 -7.64 -1.63
N CYS A 128 19.17 -8.49 -1.78
CA CYS A 128 18.84 -9.52 -0.81
C CYS A 128 19.97 -10.52 -0.60
N TYR A 129 20.68 -10.93 -1.65
CA TYR A 129 21.84 -11.81 -1.56
C TYR A 129 22.95 -11.17 -0.73
N PHE A 130 23.35 -9.94 -1.05
CA PHE A 130 24.34 -9.23 -0.26
C PHE A 130 23.87 -9.03 1.19
N CYS A 131 22.56 -8.86 1.40
CA CYS A 131 21.94 -8.75 2.72
C CYS A 131 22.12 -9.98 3.63
N ILE A 132 22.44 -11.14 3.05
CA ILE A 132 22.45 -12.44 3.75
C ILE A 132 23.79 -13.16 3.60
N TRP A 133 24.60 -12.86 2.57
CA TRP A 133 25.80 -13.62 2.20
C TRP A 133 26.73 -13.90 3.40
N LYS A 134 27.03 -12.92 4.25
CA LYS A 134 27.92 -13.13 5.42
C LYS A 134 27.23 -13.73 6.65
N GLY A 135 26.01 -14.25 6.50
CA GLY A 135 25.22 -14.92 7.53
C GLY A 135 24.57 -13.97 8.54
N VAL A 136 23.95 -14.56 9.55
CA VAL A 136 23.04 -13.89 10.50
C VAL A 136 23.69 -12.74 11.27
N LYS A 137 24.99 -12.84 11.59
CA LYS A 137 25.73 -11.74 12.27
C LYS A 137 25.82 -10.49 11.39
N TRP A 138 26.03 -10.65 10.08
CA TRP A 138 26.09 -9.53 9.14
C TRP A 138 24.67 -9.02 8.85
N THR A 139 23.71 -9.93 8.66
CA THR A 139 22.30 -9.56 8.48
C THR A 139 21.79 -8.74 9.67
N GLY A 140 22.14 -9.11 10.91
CA GLY A 140 21.81 -8.34 12.10
C GLY A 140 22.34 -6.90 12.07
N LYS A 141 23.53 -6.66 11.48
CA LYS A 141 24.08 -5.31 11.30
C LYS A 141 23.26 -4.48 10.31
N VAL A 142 22.87 -5.09 9.19
CA VAL A 142 22.05 -4.41 8.17
C VAL A 142 20.63 -4.14 8.67
N VAL A 143 20.08 -5.05 9.48
CA VAL A 143 18.75 -4.89 10.08
C VAL A 143 18.65 -3.64 10.96
N TYR A 144 19.73 -3.19 11.62
CA TYR A 144 19.68 -1.92 12.37
C TYR A 144 19.31 -0.75 11.46
N PHE A 145 19.84 -0.70 10.24
CA PHE A 145 19.45 0.34 9.27
C PHE A 145 18.06 0.08 8.71
N THR A 146 17.80 -1.12 8.17
CA THR A 146 16.55 -1.41 7.46
C THR A 146 15.32 -1.45 8.37
N ALA A 147 15.49 -1.67 9.68
CA ALA A 147 14.40 -1.62 10.65
C ALA A 147 14.16 -0.21 11.21
N LEU A 148 15.21 0.61 11.43
CA LEU A 148 15.06 1.94 12.01
C LEU A 148 14.70 3.02 10.97
N PHE A 149 15.24 2.92 9.76
CA PHE A 149 15.02 3.91 8.71
C PHE A 149 13.54 4.12 8.35
N PRO A 150 12.69 3.06 8.23
CA PRO A 150 11.26 3.25 8.01
C PRO A 150 10.55 4.04 9.11
N TYR A 151 10.95 3.90 10.39
CA TYR A 151 10.36 4.69 11.47
C TYR A 151 10.70 6.18 11.34
N LEU A 152 11.93 6.50 10.95
CA LEU A 152 12.33 7.87 10.65
C LEU A 152 11.50 8.45 9.50
N LEU A 153 11.33 7.70 8.40
CA LEU A 153 10.48 8.11 7.28
C LEU A 153 9.02 8.30 7.68
N MET A 154 8.46 7.37 8.46
CA MET A 154 7.09 7.49 8.98
C MET A 154 6.93 8.74 9.84
N PHE A 155 7.92 9.08 10.67
CA PHE A 155 7.88 10.29 11.48
C PHE A 155 7.89 11.57 10.63
N ILE A 156 8.74 11.64 9.60
CA ILE A 156 8.80 12.78 8.66
C ILE A 156 7.47 12.90 7.89
N LEU A 157 6.95 11.79 7.36
CA LEU A 157 5.67 11.77 6.65
C LEU A 157 4.48 12.10 7.55
N PHE A 158 4.53 11.71 8.83
CA PHE A 158 3.52 12.07 9.81
C PHE A 158 3.48 13.58 10.04
N ILE A 159 4.63 14.22 10.32
CA ILE A 159 4.72 15.68 10.47
C ILE A 159 4.23 16.38 9.20
N ARG A 160 4.66 15.89 8.03
CA ARG A 160 4.20 16.45 6.77
C ARG A 160 2.69 16.28 6.59
N GLY A 161 2.15 15.10 6.85
CA GLY A 161 0.73 14.80 6.70
C GLY A 161 -0.16 15.67 7.59
N VAL A 162 0.23 15.90 8.85
CA VAL A 162 -0.55 16.73 9.80
C VAL A 162 -0.47 18.22 9.46
N THR A 163 0.59 18.66 8.78
CA THR A 163 0.75 20.07 8.36
C THR A 163 0.01 20.43 7.07
N LEU A 164 -0.58 19.44 6.37
CA LEU A 164 -1.38 19.71 5.16
C LEU A 164 -2.79 20.22 5.50
N PRO A 165 -3.38 21.10 4.68
CA PRO A 165 -4.77 21.52 4.83
C PRO A 165 -5.70 20.32 4.65
N GLY A 166 -6.74 20.22 5.49
CA GLY A 166 -7.69 19.10 5.45
C GLY A 166 -7.24 17.85 6.24
N ALA A 167 -6.06 17.87 6.89
CA ALA A 167 -5.57 16.77 7.72
C ALA A 167 -6.57 16.32 8.80
N MET A 168 -7.25 17.27 9.45
CA MET A 168 -8.21 16.97 10.52
C MET A 168 -9.39 16.11 10.04
N THR A 169 -9.83 16.27 8.79
CA THR A 169 -10.91 15.45 8.21
C THR A 169 -10.47 13.99 8.06
N GLY A 170 -9.24 13.76 7.59
CA GLY A 170 -8.65 12.42 7.49
C GLY A 170 -8.46 11.76 8.86
N ILE A 171 -8.02 12.52 9.86
CA ILE A 171 -7.87 12.05 11.25
C ILE A 171 -9.21 11.66 11.86
N ARG A 172 -10.24 12.51 11.71
CA ARG A 172 -11.59 12.22 12.20
C ARG A 172 -12.18 10.97 11.57
N TYR A 173 -12.03 10.81 10.26
CA TYR A 173 -12.50 9.62 9.56
C TYR A 173 -11.82 8.33 10.06
N TYR A 174 -10.52 8.41 10.40
CA TYR A 174 -9.76 7.26 10.90
C TYR A 174 -10.07 6.91 12.36
N LEU A 175 -10.22 7.92 13.23
CA LEU A 175 -10.33 7.72 14.68
C LEU A 175 -11.76 7.57 15.20
N ILE A 176 -12.78 8.08 14.50
CA ILE A 176 -14.16 7.99 14.97
C ILE A 176 -14.70 6.58 14.65
N PRO A 177 -14.95 5.73 15.66
CA PRO A 177 -15.40 4.37 15.44
C PRO A 177 -16.90 4.32 15.18
N ASP A 178 -17.30 3.45 14.26
CA ASP A 178 -18.70 3.03 14.11
C ASP A 178 -18.93 1.81 15.02
N ILE A 179 -19.53 2.05 16.19
CA ILE A 179 -19.72 1.02 17.23
C ILE A 179 -20.65 -0.10 16.75
N ASP A 180 -21.56 0.17 15.82
CA ASP A 180 -22.45 -0.85 15.30
C ASP A 180 -21.70 -1.91 14.47
N LYS A 181 -20.54 -1.56 13.90
CA LYS A 181 -19.67 -2.52 13.21
C LYS A 181 -19.07 -3.58 14.13
N LEU A 182 -18.92 -3.30 15.43
CA LEU A 182 -18.38 -4.28 16.39
C LEU A 182 -19.30 -5.48 16.62
N LYS A 183 -20.58 -5.37 16.26
CA LYS A 183 -21.55 -6.48 16.31
C LYS A 183 -21.34 -7.49 15.19
N ASP A 184 -20.66 -7.10 14.11
CA ASP A 184 -20.38 -7.97 12.98
C ASP A 184 -19.17 -8.87 13.28
N ILE A 185 -19.36 -10.19 13.17
CA ILE A 185 -18.30 -11.18 13.39
C ILE A 185 -17.14 -11.02 12.42
N THR A 186 -17.39 -10.49 11.22
CA THR A 186 -16.35 -10.31 10.20
C THR A 186 -15.24 -9.38 10.68
N VAL A 187 -15.58 -8.34 11.46
CA VAL A 187 -14.61 -7.40 12.03
C VAL A 187 -13.64 -8.12 12.98
N TRP A 188 -14.13 -9.07 13.77
CA TRP A 188 -13.29 -9.85 14.69
C TRP A 188 -12.41 -10.86 13.97
N VAL A 189 -12.94 -11.52 12.93
CA VAL A 189 -12.16 -12.44 12.09
C VAL A 189 -11.04 -11.68 11.38
N GLU A 190 -11.31 -10.49 10.85
CA GLU A 190 -10.31 -9.61 10.24
C GLU A 190 -9.27 -9.14 11.27
N ALA A 191 -9.69 -8.75 12.48
CA ALA A 191 -8.78 -8.31 13.54
C ALA A 191 -7.82 -9.43 13.99
N VAL A 192 -8.34 -10.65 14.21
CA VAL A 192 -7.51 -11.81 14.58
C VAL A 192 -6.56 -12.17 13.44
N SER A 193 -7.05 -12.15 12.19
CA SER A 193 -6.21 -12.40 11.01
C SER A 193 -5.08 -11.38 10.90
N GLN A 194 -5.37 -10.09 11.13
CA GLN A 194 -4.37 -9.03 11.11
C GLN A 194 -3.27 -9.26 12.14
N VAL A 195 -3.61 -9.60 13.38
CA VAL A 195 -2.63 -9.90 14.43
C VAL A 195 -1.81 -11.14 14.06
N PHE A 196 -2.48 -12.20 13.61
CA PHE A 196 -1.84 -13.46 13.24
C PHE A 196 -0.78 -13.27 12.13
N TRP A 197 -1.12 -12.54 11.06
CA TRP A 197 -0.19 -12.25 9.96
C TRP A 197 0.89 -11.24 10.34
N SER A 198 0.59 -10.29 11.23
CA SER A 198 1.58 -9.31 11.70
C SER A 198 2.73 -9.94 12.50
N TYR A 199 2.44 -10.98 13.30
CA TYR A 199 3.47 -11.72 14.05
C TYR A 199 4.13 -12.84 13.24
N ALA A 200 3.55 -13.22 12.10
CA ALA A 200 4.05 -14.30 11.25
C ALA A 200 4.31 -15.63 12.00
N LEU A 201 3.43 -15.98 12.95
CA LEU A 201 3.65 -17.04 13.94
C LEU A 201 3.98 -18.43 13.35
N VAL A 202 3.52 -18.72 12.13
CA VAL A 202 3.63 -20.04 11.50
C VAL A 202 4.80 -20.15 10.51
N LEU A 203 5.53 -19.06 10.25
CA LEU A 203 6.62 -19.08 9.26
C LEU A 203 7.93 -19.72 9.75
N GLY A 204 8.05 -19.97 11.06
CA GLY A 204 9.26 -20.54 11.66
C GLY A 204 10.46 -19.59 11.77
N SER A 205 10.33 -18.34 11.30
CA SER A 205 11.38 -17.32 11.37
C SER A 205 11.77 -16.97 12.80
N LEU A 206 10.79 -16.82 13.70
CA LEU A 206 11.04 -16.56 15.13
C LEU A 206 11.74 -17.75 15.82
N ILE A 207 11.38 -18.98 15.45
CA ILE A 207 12.02 -20.20 15.96
C ILE A 207 13.49 -20.24 15.49
N ALA A 208 13.74 -19.96 14.21
CA ALA A 208 15.09 -19.88 13.65
C ALA A 208 15.93 -18.79 14.35
N LEU A 209 15.38 -17.59 14.54
CA LEU A 209 16.06 -16.51 15.26
C LEU A 209 16.34 -16.87 16.73
N GLY A 210 15.38 -17.53 17.38
CA GLY A 210 15.56 -18.04 18.75
C GLY A 210 16.70 -19.05 18.85
N SER A 211 16.92 -19.87 17.82
CA SER A 211 17.99 -20.88 17.80
C SER A 211 19.41 -20.30 17.79
N TYR A 212 19.57 -19.04 17.34
CA TYR A 212 20.84 -18.32 17.38
C TYR A 212 21.09 -17.59 18.70
N ASN A 213 20.16 -17.65 19.66
CA ASN A 213 20.28 -17.01 20.95
C ASN A 213 21.08 -17.88 21.95
N LYS A 214 21.64 -17.26 22.99
CA LYS A 214 22.27 -18.02 24.08
C LYS A 214 21.21 -18.77 24.89
N PHE A 215 21.56 -19.97 25.36
CA PHE A 215 20.65 -20.84 26.12
C PHE A 215 20.21 -20.25 27.46
N ASP A 216 21.08 -19.46 28.09
CA ASP A 216 20.82 -18.76 29.36
C ASP A 216 20.11 -17.41 29.18
N ASN A 217 19.80 -17.01 27.94
CA ASN A 217 19.19 -15.71 27.70
C ASN A 217 17.73 -15.71 28.16
N ASN A 218 17.39 -14.78 29.06
CA ASN A 218 16.05 -14.66 29.60
C ASN A 218 15.08 -14.05 28.57
N CYS A 219 14.40 -14.91 27.82
CA CYS A 219 13.40 -14.54 26.82
C CYS A 219 12.18 -13.80 27.42
N TYR A 220 11.87 -14.00 28.70
CA TYR A 220 10.81 -13.26 29.41
C TYR A 220 11.25 -11.82 29.74
N ARG A 221 12.54 -11.57 29.94
CA ARG A 221 13.08 -10.22 30.18
C ARG A 221 13.34 -9.44 28.89
N SER A 222 13.50 -10.13 27.75
CA SER A 222 13.41 -9.52 26.42
C SER A 222 11.97 -9.21 26.01
N ARG A 223 10.96 -9.68 26.77
CA ARG A 223 9.52 -9.52 26.50
C ARG A 223 9.02 -8.07 26.58
N PRO A 224 9.43 -7.16 27.47
CA PRO A 224 8.98 -5.77 27.39
C PRO A 224 9.30 -5.12 26.02
N GLY A 225 10.34 -5.61 25.33
CA GLY A 225 10.69 -5.19 23.98
C GLY A 225 9.93 -5.92 22.86
N LEU A 226 9.46 -7.17 23.04
CA LEU A 226 8.86 -7.96 21.95
C LEU A 226 7.38 -7.59 21.68
N PRO A 227 6.47 -7.58 22.68
CA PRO A 227 5.19 -6.87 22.61
C PRO A 227 5.35 -5.38 22.32
N GLY A 228 6.44 -4.74 22.77
CA GLY A 228 6.77 -3.35 22.39
C GLY A 228 7.04 -3.19 20.89
N LEU A 229 7.68 -4.19 20.25
CA LEU A 229 8.02 -4.19 18.82
C LEU A 229 6.83 -4.54 17.93
N SER A 230 5.91 -5.39 18.40
CA SER A 230 4.65 -5.65 17.71
C SER A 230 3.66 -4.51 17.90
N VAL A 231 3.59 -3.91 19.10
CA VAL A 231 2.85 -2.66 19.32
C VAL A 231 3.47 -1.57 18.45
N SER A 232 4.80 -1.50 18.28
CA SER A 232 5.43 -0.53 17.38
C SER A 232 5.18 -0.83 15.90
N SER A 233 5.11 -2.09 15.48
CA SER A 233 4.79 -2.48 14.11
C SER A 233 3.32 -2.20 13.78
N THR A 234 2.43 -2.45 14.73
CA THR A 234 0.99 -2.16 14.60
C THR A 234 0.73 -0.66 14.71
N ALA A 235 1.45 0.05 15.58
CA ALA A 235 1.44 1.50 15.65
C ALA A 235 2.03 2.13 14.39
N ALA A 236 3.09 1.58 13.81
CA ALA A 236 3.63 2.01 12.52
C ALA A 236 2.64 1.74 11.39
N ALA A 237 1.91 0.62 11.41
CA ALA A 237 0.83 0.36 10.47
C ALA A 237 -0.35 1.32 10.65
N CYS A 238 -0.70 1.67 11.89
CA CYS A 238 -1.71 2.69 12.20
C CYS A 238 -1.26 4.09 11.77
N VAL A 239 0.01 4.44 11.98
CA VAL A 239 0.60 5.71 11.52
C VAL A 239 0.67 5.73 10.01
N ALA A 240 1.04 4.62 9.35
CA ALA A 240 1.00 4.52 7.89
C ALA A 240 -0.43 4.62 7.35
N ALA A 241 -1.41 4.00 8.02
CA ALA A 241 -2.82 4.13 7.67
C ALA A 241 -3.32 5.58 7.85
N LEU A 242 -2.92 6.24 8.93
CA LEU A 242 -3.18 7.65 9.18
C LEU A 242 -2.51 8.55 8.13
N VAL A 243 -1.26 8.30 7.79
CA VAL A 243 -0.54 9.02 6.72
C VAL A 243 -1.24 8.80 5.38
N CYS A 244 -1.77 7.61 5.11
CA CYS A 244 -2.56 7.32 3.91
C CYS A 244 -3.92 8.03 3.89
N THR A 245 -4.56 8.30 5.04
CA THR A 245 -5.78 9.11 5.11
C THR A 245 -5.47 10.62 5.03
N LEU A 246 -4.28 11.03 5.47
CA LEU A 246 -3.78 12.40 5.37
C LEU A 246 -3.27 12.77 3.98
N LEU A 247 -2.83 11.78 3.18
CA LEU A 247 -2.31 11.96 1.83
C LEU A 247 -3.12 11.13 0.80
N PRO A 248 -4.34 11.56 0.44
CA PRO A 248 -5.19 10.83 -0.50
C PRO A 248 -4.51 10.54 -1.86
N HIS A 249 -3.65 11.45 -2.31
CA HIS A 249 -2.93 11.33 -3.58
C HIS A 249 -1.83 10.25 -3.58
N VAL A 250 -1.33 9.83 -2.40
CA VAL A 250 -0.29 8.79 -2.25
C VAL A 250 -0.91 7.38 -2.26
N SER A 251 -2.24 7.28 -2.16
CA SER A 251 -3.01 6.05 -1.91
C SER A 251 -3.12 5.04 -3.07
N TYR A 252 -2.48 5.30 -4.21
CA TYR A 252 -2.53 4.41 -5.38
C TYR A 252 -1.21 3.69 -5.70
N ALA A 253 -0.05 4.24 -5.28
CA ALA A 253 1.25 3.62 -5.51
C ALA A 253 1.58 2.50 -4.49
N GLY A 254 0.88 2.47 -3.35
CA GLY A 254 0.97 1.40 -2.36
C GLY A 254 0.12 0.21 -2.77
N THR A 255 0.78 -0.81 -3.31
CA THR A 255 0.34 -2.18 -3.56
C THR A 255 -1.16 -2.45 -3.30
N ARG A 256 -1.90 -2.76 -4.36
CA ARG A 256 -3.27 -3.30 -4.26
C ARG A 256 -3.40 -4.47 -3.28
N LEU A 257 -2.32 -5.11 -2.81
CA LEU A 257 -2.38 -6.17 -1.81
C LEU A 257 -2.60 -5.70 -0.36
N SER A 258 -1.98 -4.61 0.09
CA SER A 258 -2.32 -4.00 1.39
C SER A 258 -3.68 -3.29 1.33
N VAL A 259 -4.07 -2.83 0.13
CA VAL A 259 -5.38 -2.23 -0.14
C VAL A 259 -6.47 -3.29 -0.38
N LEU A 260 -6.18 -4.54 -0.74
CA LEU A 260 -7.19 -5.59 -0.94
C LEU A 260 -7.84 -6.02 0.37
N HIS A 261 -7.12 -5.99 1.49
CA HIS A 261 -7.71 -6.09 2.83
C HIS A 261 -8.56 -4.85 3.18
N TYR A 262 -8.19 -3.67 2.67
CA TYR A 262 -8.92 -2.41 2.89
C TYR A 262 -10.03 -2.11 1.86
N ARG A 263 -10.12 -2.88 0.76
CA ARG A 263 -10.99 -2.59 -0.40
C ARG A 263 -12.46 -2.76 -0.05
N ARG A 264 -12.76 -3.51 1.01
CA ARG A 264 -14.11 -3.68 1.56
C ARG A 264 -14.60 -2.45 2.34
N LEU A 265 -13.71 -1.55 2.76
CA LEU A 265 -14.05 -0.26 3.40
C LEU A 265 -14.09 0.93 2.42
N ARG A 266 -13.53 0.79 1.20
CA ARG A 266 -13.36 1.90 0.23
C ARG A 266 -14.65 2.31 -0.50
N HIS A 267 -15.72 1.50 -0.46
CA HIS A 267 -17.00 1.87 -1.08
C HIS A 267 -17.68 3.11 -0.45
N GLY A 268 -17.23 3.57 0.73
CA GLY A 268 -17.76 4.78 1.39
C GLY A 268 -16.92 6.06 1.23
N CYS A 269 -15.65 5.98 0.84
CA CYS A 269 -14.71 7.11 0.97
C CYS A 269 -14.67 8.01 -0.28
N VAL A 270 -14.83 7.44 -1.49
CA VAL A 270 -14.82 8.24 -2.74
C VAL A 270 -16.11 9.06 -2.90
N ARG A 271 -17.23 8.66 -2.27
CA ARG A 271 -18.50 9.40 -2.36
C ARG A 271 -18.60 10.62 -1.44
N ARG A 272 -17.83 10.70 -0.35
CA ARG A 272 -18.02 11.75 0.67
C ARG A 272 -17.02 12.91 0.63
N VAL A 273 -15.87 12.75 -0.02
CA VAL A 273 -14.92 13.88 -0.20
C VAL A 273 -15.36 14.82 -1.33
N ALA A 274 -16.20 14.35 -2.26
CA ALA A 274 -16.77 15.17 -3.34
C ALA A 274 -18.01 16.00 -2.91
N GLN A 275 -18.44 15.92 -1.64
CA GLN A 275 -19.64 16.60 -1.14
C GLN A 275 -19.35 17.57 0.02
N VAL A 276 -18.11 18.05 0.16
CA VAL A 276 -17.83 19.16 1.08
C VAL A 276 -17.95 20.46 0.27
N PRO A 277 -19.05 21.23 0.37
CA PRO A 277 -19.02 22.62 -0.07
C PRO A 277 -18.04 23.36 0.83
N ALA A 278 -17.31 24.32 0.27
CA ALA A 278 -16.59 25.31 1.05
C ALA A 278 -17.54 26.04 2.02
#